data_AF-A0A3Q9EX31-F1
#
_entry.id   AF-A0A3Q9EX31-F1
#
_cell.length_a   1.000
_cell.length_b   1.000
_cell.length_c   1.000
_cell.angle_alpha   90.00
_cell.angle_beta   90.00
_cell.angle_gamma   90.00
#
_symmetry.space_group_name_H-M   'P 1'
#
loop_
_entity.id
_entity.type
_entity.pdbx_description
1 polymer ?
#
loop_
_entity_poly.entity_id
_entity_poly.type
_entity_poly.pdbx_seq_one_letter_code
_entity_poly.pdbx_strand_id
1 'polypeptide(L)'
;MSENALHAKFQQFPEVVREKVDAALSDAKIALKLRAAEILADKEEMAEHAVTTAGRIGAKSGEVSELTTILPLKPNGAERLRKFFGLVGGNLAGAGQVGTLHNMRFVFLDNDTKLLFATAFDGEWDPYIDDFATKIPEFMDYLFSNVEGWPGITSPDVKDFIVKYQIPAEAWFVAHPNLTVAEGHRLKRQEAAVQRFLSDLN
;
A
#
# COMPACT_ATOMS: atom_id res chain seq x y z
N MET A 1 -6.41 0.99 51.57
CA MET A 1 -6.12 2.40 51.23
C MET A 1 -7.23 2.89 50.33
N SER A 2 -7.74 4.11 50.52
CA SER A 2 -8.77 4.67 49.62
C SER A 2 -8.17 5.07 48.27
N GLU A 3 -9.00 5.08 47.24
CA GLU A 3 -8.62 5.47 45.87
C GLU A 3 -8.03 6.89 45.83
N ASN A 4 -8.63 7.80 46.61
CA ASN A 4 -8.12 9.16 46.79
C ASN A 4 -6.72 9.22 47.44
N ALA A 5 -6.42 8.32 48.38
CA ALA A 5 -5.10 8.27 49.02
C ALA A 5 -4.02 7.68 48.09
N LEU A 6 -4.40 6.77 47.18
CA LEU A 6 -3.54 6.24 46.13
C LEU A 6 -3.24 7.31 45.07
N HIS A 7 -4.27 8.05 44.63
CA HIS A 7 -4.11 9.12 43.66
C HIS A 7 -3.20 10.24 44.20
N ALA A 8 -3.38 10.65 45.46
CA ALA A 8 -2.53 11.66 46.08
C ALA A 8 -1.05 11.22 46.17
N LYS A 9 -0.79 9.94 46.45
CA LYS A 9 0.58 9.39 46.41
C LYS A 9 1.12 9.29 44.98
N PHE A 10 0.29 8.94 44.01
CA PHE A 10 0.68 8.88 42.61
C PHE A 10 1.12 10.25 42.07
N GLN A 11 0.45 11.34 42.49
CA GLN A 11 0.84 12.70 42.09
C GLN A 11 2.20 13.16 42.62
N GLN A 12 2.78 12.44 43.59
CA GLN A 12 4.11 12.74 44.14
C GLN A 12 5.26 12.07 43.34
N PHE A 13 4.95 11.20 42.38
CA PHE A 13 5.98 10.57 41.54
C PHE A 13 6.56 11.55 40.51
N PRO A 14 7.80 11.32 40.04
CA PRO A 14 8.40 12.09 38.96
C PRO A 14 7.48 12.14 37.72
N GLU A 15 7.50 13.26 37.01
CA GLU A 15 6.66 13.49 35.81
C GLU A 15 6.80 12.37 34.77
N VAL A 16 8.04 11.97 34.44
CA VAL A 16 8.32 10.86 33.52
C VAL A 16 7.68 9.54 33.96
N VAL A 17 7.55 9.29 35.27
CA VAL A 17 6.90 8.08 35.79
C VAL A 17 5.38 8.19 35.65
N ARG A 18 4.82 9.38 35.93
CA ARG A 18 3.38 9.64 35.77
C ARG A 18 2.97 9.55 34.30
N GLU A 19 3.71 10.16 33.38
CA GLU A 19 3.46 10.09 31.94
C GLU A 19 3.44 8.64 31.41
N LYS A 20 4.40 7.82 31.84
CA LYS A 20 4.44 6.39 31.46
C LYS A 20 3.23 5.63 31.97
N VAL A 21 2.82 5.89 33.20
CA VAL A 21 1.65 5.23 33.80
C VAL A 21 0.37 5.70 33.12
N ASP A 22 0.23 7.00 32.85
CA ASP A 22 -0.94 7.57 32.17
C ASP A 22 -1.04 7.08 30.72
N ALA A 23 0.07 7.00 30.00
CA ALA A 23 0.12 6.39 28.66
C ALA A 23 -0.32 4.92 28.70
N ALA A 24 0.24 4.12 29.63
CA ALA A 24 -0.14 2.72 29.79
C ALA A 24 -1.63 2.54 30.14
N LEU A 25 -2.19 3.41 30.97
CA LEU A 25 -3.63 3.40 31.31
C LEU A 25 -4.49 3.78 30.11
N SER A 26 -4.06 4.77 29.32
CA SER A 26 -4.74 5.17 28.08
C SER A 26 -4.75 4.03 27.06
N ASP A 27 -3.60 3.38 26.84
CA ASP A 27 -3.47 2.26 25.92
C ASP A 27 -4.33 1.07 26.37
N ALA A 28 -4.33 0.75 27.67
CA ALA A 28 -5.19 -0.30 28.22
C ALA A 28 -6.69 -0.01 28.00
N LYS A 29 -7.10 1.26 28.13
CA LYS A 29 -8.47 1.69 27.89
C LYS A 29 -8.86 1.58 26.41
N ILE A 30 -7.94 1.94 25.50
CA ILE A 30 -8.12 1.78 24.05
C ILE A 30 -8.24 0.30 23.71
N ALA A 31 -7.32 -0.53 24.20
CA ALA A 31 -7.33 -1.98 23.99
C ALA A 31 -8.65 -2.61 24.44
N LEU A 32 -9.15 -2.25 25.63
CA LEU A 32 -10.43 -2.77 26.13
C LEU A 32 -11.60 -2.37 25.22
N LYS A 33 -11.63 -1.12 24.74
CA LYS A 33 -12.66 -0.65 23.80
C LYS A 33 -12.60 -1.38 22.47
N LEU A 34 -11.39 -1.59 21.93
CA LEU A 34 -11.20 -2.32 20.68
C LEU A 34 -11.66 -3.77 20.82
N ARG A 35 -11.32 -4.45 21.93
CA ARG A 35 -11.82 -5.81 22.19
C ARG A 35 -13.35 -5.88 22.30
N ALA A 36 -13.97 -4.90 22.96
CA ALA A 36 -15.43 -4.83 23.01
C ALA A 36 -16.04 -4.60 21.61
N ALA A 37 -15.43 -3.74 20.79
CA ALA A 37 -15.84 -3.50 19.41
C ALA A 37 -15.68 -4.76 18.53
N GLU A 38 -14.56 -5.48 18.64
CA GLU A 38 -14.31 -6.74 17.93
C GLU A 38 -15.37 -7.81 18.25
N ILE A 39 -15.81 -7.92 19.51
CA ILE A 39 -16.88 -8.86 19.91
C ILE A 39 -18.22 -8.51 19.25
N LEU A 40 -18.46 -7.21 19.04
CA LEU A 40 -19.71 -6.69 18.46
C LEU A 40 -19.66 -6.58 16.94
N ALA A 41 -18.49 -6.70 16.33
CA ALA A 41 -18.29 -6.54 14.89
C ALA A 41 -18.87 -7.72 14.10
N ASP A 42 -19.24 -7.45 12.85
CA ASP A 42 -19.56 -8.50 11.89
C ASP A 42 -18.29 -9.31 11.58
N LYS A 43 -18.34 -10.61 11.91
CA LYS A 43 -17.19 -11.50 11.75
C LYS A 43 -16.87 -11.79 10.29
N GLU A 44 -17.88 -11.78 9.41
CA GLU A 44 -17.68 -12.03 7.98
C GLU A 44 -16.99 -10.82 7.35
N GLU A 45 -17.48 -9.60 7.63
CA GLU A 45 -16.86 -8.35 7.18
C GLU A 45 -15.40 -8.23 7.69
N MET A 46 -15.17 -8.50 8.97
CA MET A 46 -13.82 -8.47 9.54
C MET A 46 -12.88 -9.53 8.93
N ALA A 47 -13.41 -10.70 8.56
CA ALA A 47 -12.63 -11.73 7.89
C ALA A 47 -12.26 -11.32 6.45
N GLU A 48 -13.14 -10.63 5.71
CA GLU A 48 -12.83 -10.13 4.37
C GLU A 48 -11.70 -9.09 4.36
N HIS A 49 -11.63 -8.26 5.41
CA HIS A 49 -10.58 -7.25 5.55
C HIS A 49 -9.32 -7.75 6.27
N ALA A 50 -9.24 -9.03 6.62
CA ALA A 50 -8.10 -9.59 7.33
C ALA A 50 -6.79 -9.25 6.61
N VAL A 51 -5.87 -8.63 7.36
CA VAL A 51 -4.56 -8.25 6.84
C VAL A 51 -3.60 -9.43 7.00
N THR A 52 -3.04 -9.85 5.88
CA THR A 52 -2.07 -10.95 5.75
C THR A 52 -0.81 -10.46 5.06
N THR A 53 0.17 -11.35 4.85
CA THR A 53 1.36 -11.02 4.06
C THR A 53 1.03 -11.01 2.57
N ALA A 54 1.64 -10.09 1.80
CA ALA A 54 1.66 -10.12 0.34
C ALA A 54 2.61 -11.20 -0.23
N GLY A 55 2.97 -12.21 0.56
CA GLY A 55 3.97 -13.22 0.25
C GLY A 55 5.35 -12.83 0.78
N ARG A 56 6.15 -12.15 -0.05
CA ARG A 56 7.54 -11.80 0.27
C ARG A 56 7.66 -10.66 1.28
N ILE A 57 7.03 -9.52 1.00
CA ILE A 57 7.07 -8.31 1.81
C ILE A 57 5.84 -7.46 1.49
N GLY A 58 5.33 -6.74 2.50
CA GLY A 58 4.14 -5.92 2.38
C GLY A 58 2.88 -6.62 2.88
N ALA A 59 1.79 -5.86 2.96
CA ALA A 59 0.50 -6.32 3.47
C ALA A 59 -0.48 -6.66 2.34
N LYS A 60 -1.41 -7.58 2.61
CA LYS A 60 -2.50 -8.01 1.72
C LYS A 60 -3.83 -8.03 2.47
N SER A 61 -4.88 -7.41 1.93
CA SER A 61 -6.24 -7.43 2.48
C SER A 61 -7.17 -8.02 1.41
N GLY A 62 -7.80 -9.16 1.72
CA GLY A 62 -8.45 -10.02 0.72
C GLY A 62 -7.47 -10.37 -0.39
N GLU A 63 -7.74 -9.96 -1.62
CA GLU A 63 -6.87 -10.16 -2.79
C GLU A 63 -5.93 -9.00 -3.11
N VAL A 64 -6.05 -7.86 -2.42
CA VAL A 64 -5.33 -6.64 -2.78
C VAL A 64 -4.14 -6.41 -1.85
N SER A 65 -2.95 -6.43 -2.44
CA SER A 65 -1.65 -6.22 -1.81
C SER A 65 -1.12 -4.81 -2.01
N GLU A 66 -0.23 -4.39 -1.12
CA GLU A 66 0.51 -3.13 -1.22
C GLU A 66 2.01 -3.33 -1.48
N LEU A 67 2.61 -2.34 -2.13
CA LEU A 67 4.05 -2.18 -2.20
C LEU A 67 4.37 -0.69 -2.16
N THR A 68 5.18 -0.29 -1.19
CA THR A 68 5.67 1.09 -1.04
C THR A 68 7.19 1.08 -0.92
N THR A 69 7.89 1.83 -1.78
CA THR A 69 9.35 1.99 -1.70
C THR A 69 9.73 3.46 -1.59
N ILE A 70 10.86 3.72 -0.92
CA ILE A 70 11.54 5.03 -0.97
C ILE A 70 12.93 4.82 -1.54
N LEU A 71 13.12 5.31 -2.75
CA LEU A 71 14.26 4.99 -3.61
C LEU A 71 15.18 6.21 -3.73
N PRO A 72 16.51 6.07 -3.52
CA PRO A 72 17.46 7.16 -3.73
C PRO A 72 17.57 7.46 -5.23
N LEU A 73 17.45 8.73 -5.60
CA LEU A 73 17.58 9.16 -6.99
C LEU A 73 19.03 9.50 -7.33
N LYS A 74 19.47 9.11 -8.53
CA LYS A 74 20.72 9.58 -9.12
C LYS A 74 20.70 11.10 -9.27
N PRO A 75 21.86 11.78 -9.38
CA PRO A 75 21.93 13.18 -9.76
C PRO A 75 21.05 13.51 -10.98
N ASN A 76 20.25 14.56 -10.86
CA ASN A 76 19.25 15.01 -11.83
C ASN A 76 18.17 13.97 -12.20
N GLY A 77 18.03 12.88 -11.43
CA GLY A 77 17.02 11.83 -11.66
C GLY A 77 15.60 12.36 -11.59
N ALA A 78 15.31 13.21 -10.60
CA ALA A 78 14.00 13.85 -10.47
C ALA A 78 13.66 14.75 -11.66
N GLU A 79 14.64 15.52 -12.17
CA GLU A 79 14.44 16.39 -13.33
C GLU A 79 14.07 15.56 -14.57
N ARG A 80 14.78 14.46 -14.83
CA ARG A 80 14.50 13.55 -15.94
C ARG A 80 13.13 12.91 -15.81
N LEU A 81 12.78 12.43 -14.62
CA LEU A 81 11.47 11.83 -14.34
C LEU A 81 10.33 12.86 -14.49
N ARG A 82 10.50 14.10 -14.00
CA ARG A 82 9.50 15.15 -14.20
C ARG A 82 9.28 15.50 -15.67
N LYS A 83 10.35 15.57 -16.47
CA LYS A 83 10.24 15.76 -17.91
C LYS A 83 9.41 14.64 -18.54
N PHE A 84 9.69 13.39 -18.18
CA PHE A 84 8.91 12.25 -18.63
C PHE A 84 7.44 12.32 -18.21
N PHE A 85 7.17 12.53 -16.92
CA PHE A 85 5.81 12.66 -16.42
C PHE A 85 5.07 13.84 -17.07
N GLY A 86 5.76 14.93 -17.39
CA GLY A 86 5.22 16.04 -18.17
C GLY A 86 4.83 15.65 -19.59
N LEU A 87 5.66 14.86 -20.29
CA LEU A 87 5.38 14.39 -21.66
C LEU A 87 4.12 13.52 -21.73
N VAL A 88 3.91 12.65 -20.73
CA VAL A 88 2.72 11.80 -20.64
C VAL A 88 1.53 12.48 -19.94
N GLY A 89 1.67 13.75 -19.55
CA GLY A 89 0.64 14.48 -18.81
C GLY A 89 0.26 13.81 -17.48
N GLY A 90 1.20 13.10 -16.85
CA GLY A 90 0.96 12.27 -15.66
C GLY A 90 0.12 11.02 -15.89
N ASN A 91 -0.29 10.73 -17.13
CA ASN A 91 -1.11 9.57 -17.47
C ASN A 91 -0.23 8.35 -17.79
N LEU A 92 -0.34 7.32 -16.96
CA LEU A 92 0.48 6.11 -17.03
C LEU A 92 -0.34 4.91 -17.54
N ALA A 93 -1.36 5.14 -18.37
CA ALA A 93 -2.27 4.09 -18.88
C ALA A 93 -1.55 2.88 -19.51
N GLY A 94 -0.33 3.05 -20.03
CA GLY A 94 0.49 1.96 -20.54
C GLY A 94 0.80 0.86 -19.52
N ALA A 95 0.75 1.17 -18.22
CA ALA A 95 0.92 0.20 -17.14
C ALA A 95 -0.30 -0.70 -16.93
N GLY A 96 -1.47 -0.37 -17.49
CA GLY A 96 -2.66 -1.22 -17.46
C GLY A 96 -2.50 -2.55 -18.21
N GLN A 97 -1.37 -2.75 -18.92
CA GLN A 97 -0.97 -4.06 -19.45
C GLN A 97 -0.67 -5.07 -18.34
N VAL A 98 -0.32 -4.60 -17.14
CA VAL A 98 -0.27 -5.41 -15.93
C VAL A 98 -1.69 -5.52 -15.39
N GLY A 99 -2.38 -6.61 -15.73
CA GLY A 99 -3.81 -6.79 -15.48
C GLY A 99 -4.21 -6.95 -14.01
N THR A 100 -3.25 -6.89 -13.09
CA THR A 100 -3.39 -6.97 -11.63
C THR A 100 -3.17 -5.61 -10.96
N LEU A 101 -2.76 -4.58 -11.71
CA LEU A 101 -2.41 -3.26 -11.16
C LEU A 101 -3.66 -2.41 -10.91
N HIS A 102 -3.96 -2.13 -9.64
CA HIS A 102 -5.06 -1.22 -9.27
C HIS A 102 -4.67 0.24 -9.47
N ASN A 103 -3.52 0.61 -8.94
CA ASN A 103 -2.97 1.95 -9.02
C ASN A 103 -1.48 1.93 -8.74
N MET A 104 -0.80 2.97 -9.22
CA MET A 104 0.55 3.30 -8.82
C MET A 104 0.74 4.81 -8.80
N ARG A 105 1.68 5.29 -7.99
CA ARG A 105 2.04 6.71 -7.90
C ARG A 105 3.51 6.91 -7.65
N PHE A 106 4.00 8.04 -8.14
CA PHE A 106 5.38 8.50 -8.02
C PHE A 106 5.38 9.87 -7.31
N VAL A 107 6.15 10.00 -6.23
CA VAL A 107 6.23 11.24 -5.46
C VAL A 107 7.70 11.55 -5.14
N PHE A 108 8.15 12.77 -5.46
CA PHE A 108 9.51 13.20 -5.10
C PHE A 108 9.54 13.65 -3.64
N LEU A 109 10.53 13.17 -2.90
CA LEU A 109 10.74 13.45 -1.48
C LEU A 109 12.13 14.07 -1.26
N ASP A 110 12.32 14.65 -0.08
CA ASP A 110 13.61 15.14 0.42
C ASP A 110 14.36 16.01 -0.59
N ASN A 111 13.71 17.09 -1.04
CA ASN A 111 14.27 18.02 -2.03
C ASN A 111 14.78 17.30 -3.28
N ASP A 112 13.96 16.41 -3.84
CA ASP A 112 14.22 15.68 -5.09
C ASP A 112 15.36 14.65 -5.04
N THR A 113 15.81 14.29 -3.83
CA THR A 113 16.84 13.27 -3.65
C THR A 113 16.26 11.86 -3.54
N LYS A 114 14.95 11.72 -3.30
CA LYS A 114 14.28 10.42 -3.20
C LYS A 114 12.99 10.38 -4.01
N LEU A 115 12.64 9.17 -4.42
CA LEU A 115 11.40 8.85 -5.09
C LEU A 115 10.61 7.86 -4.24
N LEU A 116 9.43 8.26 -3.81
CA LEU A 116 8.42 7.30 -3.37
C LEU A 116 7.75 6.70 -4.59
N PHE A 117 7.75 5.38 -4.66
CA PHE A 117 6.89 4.60 -5.54
C PHE A 117 5.94 3.77 -4.68
N ALA A 118 4.64 3.91 -4.90
CA ALA A 118 3.65 3.17 -4.15
C ALA A 118 2.57 2.64 -5.08
N THR A 119 2.17 1.39 -4.87
CA THR A 119 1.26 0.67 -5.75
C THR A 119 0.38 -0.29 -4.96
N ALA A 120 -0.83 -0.52 -5.47
CA ALA A 120 -1.71 -1.58 -5.01
C ALA A 120 -1.99 -2.55 -6.17
N PHE A 121 -2.03 -3.83 -5.89
CA PHE A 121 -2.12 -4.87 -6.91
C PHE A 121 -2.83 -6.13 -6.40
N ASP A 122 -3.34 -6.94 -7.33
CA ASP A 122 -3.95 -8.24 -7.01
C ASP A 122 -2.88 -9.30 -6.75
N GLY A 123 -3.10 -10.13 -5.74
CA GLY A 123 -2.34 -11.36 -5.53
C GLY A 123 -1.03 -11.14 -4.77
N GLU A 124 -0.03 -11.96 -5.08
CA GLU A 124 1.24 -12.02 -4.36
C GLU A 124 2.34 -11.17 -4.99
N TRP A 125 3.28 -10.74 -4.16
CA TRP A 125 4.37 -9.84 -4.51
C TRP A 125 5.27 -10.38 -5.62
N ASP A 126 5.67 -11.66 -5.55
CA ASP A 126 6.63 -12.25 -6.49
C ASP A 126 6.09 -12.30 -7.93
N PRO A 127 4.89 -12.87 -8.17
CA PRO A 127 4.24 -12.84 -9.48
C PRO A 127 4.01 -11.41 -10.00
N TYR A 128 3.68 -10.47 -9.11
CA TYR A 128 3.45 -9.09 -9.49
C TYR A 128 4.70 -8.39 -10.06
N ILE A 129 5.86 -8.61 -9.44
CA ILE A 129 7.14 -8.10 -9.99
C ILE A 129 7.48 -8.80 -11.32
N ASP A 130 7.18 -10.10 -11.44
CA ASP A 130 7.40 -10.85 -12.69
C ASP A 130 6.51 -10.33 -13.83
N ASP A 131 5.28 -9.90 -13.55
CA ASP A 131 4.41 -9.26 -14.54
C ASP A 131 5.01 -7.96 -15.07
N PHE A 132 5.63 -7.13 -14.23
CA PHE A 132 6.33 -5.94 -14.72
C PHE A 132 7.51 -6.28 -15.63
N ALA A 133 8.31 -7.28 -15.24
CA ALA A 133 9.46 -7.72 -16.01
C ALA A 133 9.05 -8.31 -17.38
N THR A 134 7.86 -8.88 -17.48
CA THR A 134 7.39 -9.53 -18.72
C THR A 134 6.48 -8.65 -19.58
N LYS A 135 5.64 -7.80 -18.98
CA LYS A 135 4.64 -7.00 -19.71
C LYS A 135 5.15 -5.63 -20.14
N ILE A 136 5.91 -4.96 -19.28
CA ILE A 136 6.35 -3.57 -19.52
C ILE A 136 7.80 -3.30 -19.11
N PRO A 137 8.78 -4.14 -19.48
CA PRO A 137 10.15 -4.03 -18.99
C PRO A 137 10.81 -2.69 -19.35
N GLU A 138 10.65 -2.23 -20.60
CA GLU A 138 11.24 -0.97 -21.07
C GLU A 138 10.73 0.24 -20.29
N PHE A 139 9.44 0.24 -19.93
CA PHE A 139 8.83 1.31 -19.14
C PHE A 139 9.40 1.35 -17.72
N MET A 140 9.57 0.18 -17.09
CA MET A 140 10.14 0.07 -15.75
C MET A 140 11.60 0.51 -15.73
N ASP A 141 12.41 0.04 -16.69
CA ASP A 141 13.80 0.45 -16.77
C ASP A 141 13.96 1.92 -17.12
N TYR A 142 13.10 2.48 -17.96
CA TYR A 142 13.11 3.92 -18.22
C TYR A 142 12.90 4.73 -16.93
N LEU A 143 11.96 4.33 -16.08
CA LEU A 143 11.69 4.98 -14.80
C LEU A 143 12.83 4.76 -13.81
N PHE A 144 13.10 3.50 -13.47
CA PHE A 144 13.96 3.13 -12.35
C PHE A 144 15.45 3.16 -12.69
N SER A 145 15.86 3.28 -13.95
CA SER A 145 17.25 3.64 -14.29
C SER A 145 17.69 4.99 -13.72
N ASN A 146 16.75 5.84 -13.28
CA ASN A 146 17.03 7.07 -12.55
C ASN A 146 17.32 6.87 -11.06
N VAL A 147 17.12 5.66 -10.53
CA VAL A 147 17.39 5.28 -9.14
C VAL A 147 18.81 4.75 -8.99
N GLU A 148 19.46 5.09 -7.89
CA GLU A 148 20.82 4.63 -7.60
C GLU A 148 20.86 3.12 -7.40
N GLY A 149 21.78 2.45 -8.09
CA GLY A 149 21.98 1.01 -7.97
C GLY A 149 20.90 0.13 -8.62
N TRP A 150 19.95 0.69 -9.38
CA TRP A 150 18.95 -0.10 -10.10
C TRP A 150 19.61 -1.16 -11.00
N PRO A 151 19.35 -2.46 -10.80
CA PRO A 151 20.03 -3.53 -11.53
C PRO A 151 19.39 -3.84 -12.90
N GLY A 152 18.22 -3.25 -13.21
CA GLY A 152 17.40 -3.61 -14.37
C GLY A 152 16.23 -4.51 -13.98
N ILE A 153 15.05 -4.30 -14.56
CA ILE A 153 13.82 -5.02 -14.19
C ILE A 153 13.88 -6.53 -14.48
N THR A 154 14.72 -6.94 -15.43
CA THR A 154 14.93 -8.36 -15.78
C THR A 154 16.13 -8.98 -15.08
N SER A 155 16.82 -8.24 -14.21
CA SER A 155 17.95 -8.78 -13.45
C SER A 155 17.47 -9.79 -12.41
N PRO A 156 18.18 -10.91 -12.18
CA PRO A 156 17.85 -11.83 -11.10
C PRO A 156 17.88 -11.15 -9.72
N ASP A 157 18.65 -10.07 -9.57
CA ASP A 157 18.81 -9.34 -8.31
C ASP A 157 17.73 -8.27 -8.09
N VAL A 158 16.84 -8.03 -9.06
CA VAL A 158 15.87 -6.92 -8.99
C VAL A 158 14.92 -7.05 -7.80
N LYS A 159 14.49 -8.27 -7.50
CA LYS A 159 13.52 -8.51 -6.44
C LYS A 159 14.12 -8.17 -5.07
N ASP A 160 15.37 -8.57 -4.86
CA ASP A 160 16.10 -8.27 -3.62
C ASP A 160 16.45 -6.78 -3.52
N PHE A 161 16.72 -6.13 -4.67
CA PHE A 161 16.85 -4.67 -4.73
C PHE A 161 15.56 -3.95 -4.29
N ILE A 162 14.39 -4.39 -4.77
CA ILE A 162 13.11 -3.77 -4.39
C ILE A 162 12.85 -3.98 -2.90
N VAL A 163 13.03 -5.20 -2.38
CA VAL A 163 12.88 -5.53 -0.95
C VAL A 163 13.74 -4.62 -0.08
N LYS A 164 15.00 -4.36 -0.48
CA LYS A 164 15.92 -3.48 0.25
C LYS A 164 15.37 -2.07 0.49
N TYR A 165 14.57 -1.55 -0.44
CA TYR A 165 14.01 -0.19 -0.38
C TYR A 165 12.51 -0.15 -0.07
N GLN A 166 11.86 -1.30 0.08
CA GLN A 166 10.44 -1.39 0.41
C GLN A 166 10.22 -1.15 1.90
N ILE A 167 9.21 -0.34 2.20
CA ILE A 167 8.73 -0.04 3.54
C ILE A 167 7.29 -0.57 3.60
N PRO A 168 7.05 -1.72 4.28
CA PRO A 168 5.72 -2.29 4.42
C PRO A 168 4.75 -1.33 5.11
N ALA A 169 3.48 -1.38 4.71
CA ALA A 169 2.44 -0.66 5.45
C ALA A 169 2.20 -1.32 6.82
N GLU A 170 2.25 -0.53 7.90
CA GLU A 170 1.90 -0.98 9.26
C GLU A 170 0.39 -1.26 9.42
N ALA A 171 -0.42 -0.68 8.54
CA ALA A 171 -1.84 -0.95 8.42
C ALA A 171 -2.27 -0.82 6.95
N TRP A 172 -3.14 -1.71 6.49
CA TRP A 172 -3.61 -1.74 5.11
C TRP A 172 -5.12 -1.93 5.07
N PHE A 173 -5.81 -0.99 4.43
CA PHE A 173 -7.26 -1.03 4.26
C PHE A 173 -7.61 -0.94 2.78
N VAL A 174 -8.50 -1.83 2.35
CA VAL A 174 -9.02 -1.89 0.99
C VAL A 174 -10.53 -1.95 1.11
N ALA A 175 -11.23 -1.00 0.52
CA ALA A 175 -12.69 -0.91 0.65
C ALA A 175 -13.42 -2.12 0.05
N HIS A 176 -12.85 -2.73 -0.99
CA HIS A 176 -13.39 -3.92 -1.65
C HIS A 176 -12.27 -4.95 -1.80
N PRO A 177 -11.88 -5.64 -0.71
CA PRO A 177 -10.69 -6.48 -0.68
C PRO A 177 -10.81 -7.69 -1.61
N ASN A 178 -12.04 -8.09 -1.97
CA ASN A 178 -12.32 -9.20 -2.88
C ASN A 178 -12.53 -8.78 -4.35
N LEU A 179 -12.45 -7.48 -4.67
CA LEU A 179 -12.68 -6.97 -6.03
C LEU A 179 -11.35 -6.79 -6.76
N THR A 180 -10.95 -7.79 -7.55
CA THR A 180 -9.73 -7.71 -8.38
C THR A 180 -9.91 -6.80 -9.60
N VAL A 181 -8.81 -6.39 -10.23
CA VAL A 181 -8.83 -5.61 -11.48
C VAL A 181 -9.55 -6.40 -12.59
N ALA A 182 -9.25 -7.70 -12.70
CA ALA A 182 -9.92 -8.59 -13.64
C ALA A 182 -11.44 -8.66 -13.40
N GLU A 183 -11.86 -8.72 -12.14
CA GLU A 183 -13.25 -8.72 -11.75
C GLU A 183 -13.93 -7.38 -12.03
N GLY A 184 -13.27 -6.26 -11.74
CA GLY A 184 -13.73 -4.93 -12.10
C GLY A 184 -13.97 -4.79 -13.60
N HIS A 185 -13.07 -5.31 -14.44
CA HIS A 185 -13.28 -5.38 -15.88
C HIS A 185 -14.47 -6.25 -16.27
N ARG A 186 -14.70 -7.37 -15.57
CA ARG A 186 -15.86 -8.25 -15.78
C ARG A 186 -17.16 -7.51 -15.48
N LEU A 187 -17.25 -6.82 -14.34
CA LEU A 187 -18.42 -6.05 -13.94
C LEU A 187 -18.74 -4.93 -14.94
N LYS A 188 -17.74 -4.17 -15.40
CA LYS A 188 -17.93 -3.15 -16.43
C LYS A 188 -18.48 -3.72 -17.74
N ARG A 189 -18.04 -4.93 -18.15
CA ARG A 189 -18.59 -5.61 -19.33
C ARG A 189 -20.03 -6.06 -19.12
N GLN A 190 -20.37 -6.56 -17.93
CA GLN A 190 -21.74 -6.95 -17.60
C GLN A 190 -22.68 -5.75 -17.61
N GLU A 191 -22.28 -4.64 -16.99
CA GLU A 191 -23.03 -3.40 -17.00
C GLU A 191 -23.29 -2.93 -18.44
N ALA A 192 -22.26 -2.89 -19.29
CA ALA A 192 -22.42 -2.51 -20.69
C ALA A 192 -23.39 -3.44 -21.46
N ALA A 193 -23.34 -4.75 -21.19
CA ALA A 193 -24.25 -5.72 -21.81
C ALA A 193 -25.71 -5.51 -21.36
N VAL A 194 -25.93 -5.25 -20.07
CA VAL A 194 -27.26 -4.95 -19.52
C VAL A 194 -27.80 -3.64 -20.11
N GLN A 195 -26.99 -2.59 -20.16
CA GLN A 195 -27.39 -1.30 -20.73
C GLN A 195 -27.77 -1.42 -22.21
N ARG A 196 -27.00 -2.20 -22.99
CA ARG A 196 -27.34 -2.49 -24.38
C ARG A 196 -28.66 -3.23 -24.50
N PHE A 197 -28.86 -4.28 -23.71
CA PHE A 197 -30.11 -5.04 -23.71
C PHE A 197 -31.33 -4.17 -23.38
N LEU A 198 -31.22 -3.30 -22.37
CA LEU A 198 -32.29 -2.36 -22.01
C LEU A 198 -32.54 -1.32 -23.11
N SER A 199 -31.50 -0.90 -23.83
CA SER A 199 -31.63 0.02 -24.96
C SER A 199 -32.33 -0.63 -26.15
N ASP A 200 -32.05 -1.91 -26.41
CA ASP A 200 -32.67 -2.68 -27.50
C ASP A 200 -34.17 -3.01 -27.23
N LEU A 201 -34.63 -2.88 -25.98
CA LEU A 201 -36.03 -3.10 -25.58
C LEU A 201 -36.92 -1.86 -25.68
N ASN A 202 -36.34 -0.65 -25.75
CA ASN A 202 -37.05 0.63 -25.84
C ASN A 202 -37.11 1.14 -27.28
#